data_AF-A0A090SN87-F1
#
_entry.id   AF-A0A090SN87-F1
#
_cell.length_a   1.000
_cell.length_b   1.000
_cell.length_c   1.000
_cell.angle_alpha   90.00
_cell.angle_beta   90.00
_cell.angle_gamma   90.00
#
_symmetry.space_group_name_H-M   'P 1'
#
loop_
_entity.id
_entity.type
_entity.pdbx_description
1 polymer ?
#
loop_
_entity_poly.entity_id
_entity_poly.type
_entity_poly.pdbx_seq_one_letter_code
_entity_poly.pdbx_strand_id
1 'polypeptide(L)' 'MSNVLIINAHQPYPFSEGKLNATLVDRAVTLLQSKGHQTRVVTMQETIDVPAELENFKWLIASSFNRQ' A
#
# COMPACT_ATOMS: atom_id res chain seq x y z
N MET A 1 -9.05 -11.86 9.38
CA MET A 1 -7.89 -11.31 8.63
C MET A 1 -8.41 -10.20 7.72
N SER A 2 -7.72 -9.07 7.63
CA SER A 2 -8.10 -7.94 6.74
C SER A 2 -7.05 -7.74 5.66
N ASN A 3 -7.48 -7.23 4.51
CA ASN A 3 -6.58 -6.70 3.50
C ASN A 3 -6.23 -5.25 3.84
N VAL A 4 -4.97 -4.85 3.65
CA VAL A 4 -4.49 -3.50 3.88
C VAL A 4 -3.70 -3.04 2.65
N LEU A 5 -4.11 -1.90 2.09
CA LEU A 5 -3.43 -1.25 0.98
C LEU A 5 -2.67 -0.03 1.52
N ILE A 6 -1.35 -0.01 1.34
CA ILE A 6 -0.47 1.10 1.72
C ILE A 6 -0.12 1.87 0.46
N ILE A 7 -0.44 3.16 0.42
CA ILE A 7 -0.08 4.05 -0.70
C ILE A 7 1.09 4.93 -0.25
N ASN A 8 2.28 4.61 -0.74
CA ASN A 8 3.46 5.43 -0.58
C ASN A 8 3.48 6.54 -1.63
N ALA A 9 2.91 7.69 -1.29
CA ALA A 9 2.81 8.85 -2.16
C ALA A 9 4.13 9.66 -2.27
N HIS A 10 5.26 9.08 -1.87
CA HIS A 10 6.55 9.75 -2.01
C HIS A 10 6.93 9.92 -3.49
N GLN A 11 7.06 11.16 -3.93
CA GLN A 11 7.63 11.50 -5.23
C GLN A 11 9.11 11.86 -5.06
N PRO A 12 10.03 11.20 -5.78
CA PRO A 12 11.46 11.49 -5.68
C PRO A 12 11.74 12.93 -6.11
N TYR A 13 12.47 13.66 -5.27
CA TYR A 13 12.94 15.01 -5.57
C TYR A 13 14.40 15.14 -5.11
N PRO A 14 15.25 15.98 -5.75
CA PRO A 14 16.68 16.05 -5.43
C PRO A 14 17.05 16.23 -3.95
N PHE A 15 16.21 16.89 -3.15
CA PHE A 15 16.42 17.06 -1.70
C PHE A 15 15.68 16.03 -0.83
N SER A 16 14.89 15.15 -1.44
CA SER A 16 14.06 14.15 -0.76
C SER A 16 14.04 12.83 -1.53
N GLU A 17 15.04 12.01 -1.26
CA GLU A 17 15.23 10.68 -1.87
C GLU A 17 14.18 9.65 -1.43
N GLY A 18 13.34 9.96 -0.44
CA GLY A 18 12.25 9.07 -0.01
C GLY A 18 12.63 7.95 0.95
N LYS A 19 13.87 7.91 1.42
CA LYS A 19 14.38 6.88 2.34
C LYS A 19 13.55 6.74 3.62
N LEU A 20 13.07 7.85 4.19
CA LEU A 20 12.20 7.83 5.37
C LEU A 20 10.84 7.17 5.05
N ASN A 21 10.18 7.60 3.97
CA ASN A 21 8.89 7.03 3.56
C ASN A 21 9.02 5.52 3.28
N ALA A 22 10.07 5.10 2.58
CA ALA A 22 10.35 3.69 2.34
C ALA A 22 10.53 2.90 3.66
N THR A 23 11.28 3.46 4.62
CA THR A 23 11.50 2.83 5.93
C THR A 23 10.20 2.71 6.74
N LEU A 24 9.34 3.74 6.70
CA LEU A 24 8.05 3.72 7.39
C LEU A 24 7.09 2.70 6.77
N VAL A 25 7.08 2.60 5.44
CA VAL A 25 6.28 1.61 4.71
C VAL A 25 6.72 0.19 5.05
N ASP A 26 8.02 -0.08 5.06
CA ASP A 26 8.57 -1.40 5.42
C ASP A 26 8.21 -1.81 6.85
N ARG A 27 8.33 -0.87 7.80
CA ARG A 27 7.89 -1.10 9.19
C ARG A 27 6.40 -1.37 9.28
N ALA A 28 5.57 -0.63 8.52
CA ALA A 28 4.13 -0.83 8.50
C ALA A 28 3.75 -2.21 7.93
N VAL A 29 4.39 -2.62 6.84
CA VAL A 29 4.20 -3.96 6.24
C VAL A 29 4.52 -5.04 7.27
N THR A 30 5.69 -4.97 7.89
CA THR A 30 6.15 -5.94 8.89
C THR A 30 5.16 -6.05 10.06
N LEU A 31 4.73 -4.91 10.60
CA LEU A 31 3.80 -4.87 11.74
C LEU A 31 2.41 -5.41 11.39
N LEU A 32 1.91 -5.15 10.19
CA LEU A 32 0.59 -5.60 9.76
C LEU A 32 0.58 -7.08 9.42
N GLN A 33 1.62 -7.57 8.76
CA GLN A 33 1.80 -9.00 8.48
C GLN A 33 1.97 -9.81 9.77
N SER A 34 2.73 -9.28 10.76
CA SER A 34 2.87 -9.94 12.07
C SER A 34 1.55 -10.06 12.83
N LYS A 35 0.58 -9.18 12.54
CA LYS A 35 -0.79 -9.21 13.08
C LYS A 35 -1.75 -10.08 12.24
N GLY A 36 -1.26 -10.73 11.19
CA GLY A 36 -2.05 -11.62 10.32
C GLY A 36 -2.88 -10.88 9.26
N HIS A 37 -2.54 -9.63 8.93
CA HIS A 37 -3.15 -8.91 7.82
C HIS A 37 -2.39 -9.18 6.51
N GLN A 38 -3.11 -9.21 5.40
CA GLN A 38 -2.49 -9.21 4.07
C GLN A 38 -2.22 -7.77 3.67
N THR A 39 -1.02 -7.49 3.17
CA THR A 39 -0.60 -6.14 2.79
C THR A 39 -0.28 -6.06 1.31
N ARG A 40 -0.65 -4.94 0.69
CA ARG A 40 -0.15 -4.52 -0.63
C ARG A 40 0.40 -3.10 -0.52
N VAL A 41 1.46 -2.82 -1.26
CA VAL A 41 2.07 -1.49 -1.31
C VAL A 41 1.99 -0.98 -2.75
N VAL A 42 1.48 0.24 -2.90
CA VAL A 42 1.52 1.00 -4.15
C VAL A 42 2.41 2.20 -3.93
N THR A 43 3.32 2.45 -4.86
CA THR A 43 4.20 3.62 -4.87
C THR A 43 3.80 4.56 -5.98
N MET A 44 4.00 5.87 -5.78
CA MET A 44 3.79 6.84 -6.85
C MET A 44 4.62 6.50 -8.09
N GLN A 45 3.99 6.63 -9.25
CA GLN A 45 4.57 6.45 -10.58
C GLN A 45 4.31 7.72 -11.38
N GLU A 46 5.14 8.01 -12.40
CA GLU A 46 4.90 9.17 -13.27
C GLU A 46 3.58 9.07 -14.05
N THR A 47 3.10 7.84 -14.30
CA THR A 47 1.83 7.58 -14.97
C THR A 47 0.97 6.66 -14.11
N ILE A 48 -0.30 7.02 -13.91
CA ILE A 48 -1.27 6.22 -13.14
C ILE A 48 -1.84 5.12 -14.03
N ASP A 49 -1.65 3.86 -13.64
CA ASP A 49 -2.36 2.71 -14.21
C ASP A 49 -3.72 2.56 -13.51
N VAL A 50 -4.73 3.24 -14.05
CA VAL A 50 -6.10 3.26 -13.50
C VAL A 50 -6.67 1.84 -13.33
N PRO A 51 -6.57 0.92 -14.32
CA PRO A 51 -6.97 -0.48 -14.12
C PRO A 51 -6.29 -1.17 -12.93
N ALA A 52 -4.97 -1.05 -12.78
CA ALA A 52 -4.25 -1.68 -11.69
C ALA A 52 -4.67 -1.13 -10.31
N GLU A 53 -4.85 0.19 -10.20
CA GLU A 53 -5.31 0.82 -8.96
C GLU A 53 -6.75 0.41 -8.60
N LEU A 54 -7.62 0.26 -9.60
CA LEU A 54 -8.98 -0.27 -9.40
C LEU A 54 -8.98 -1.69 -8.84
N GLU A 55 -8.09 -2.57 -9.35
CA GLU A 55 -7.96 -3.94 -8.84
C GLU A 55 -7.45 -3.99 -7.39
N ASN A 56 -6.51 -3.10 -7.03
CA ASN A 56 -6.06 -2.94 -5.65
C ASN A 56 -7.19 -2.49 -4.73
N PHE A 57 -8.03 -1.56 -5.19
CA PHE A 57 -9.18 -1.07 -4.44
C PHE A 57 -10.26 -2.14 -4.27
N LYS A 58 -10.58 -2.90 -5.33
CA LYS A 58 -11.51 -4.04 -5.27
C LYS A 58 -11.03 -5.10 -4.27
N TRP A 59 -9.75 -5.43 -4.28
CA TRP A 59 -9.15 -6.38 -3.33
C TRP A 59 -9.31 -5.93 -1.87
N LEU A 60 -9.12 -4.64 -1.59
CA LEU A 60 -9.32 -4.07 -0.26
C LEU A 60 -10.79 -4.26 0.19
N ILE A 61 -11.73 -3.86 -0.65
CA ILE A 61 -13.17 -3.93 -0.37
C ILE A 61 -13.66 -5.38 -0.21
N ALA A 62 -13.18 -6.31 -1.02
CA ALA A 62 -13.57 -7.72 -0.95
C ALA A 62 -13.32 -8.33 0.44
N SER A 63 -12.26 -7.90 1.14
CA SER A 63 -12.00 -8.34 2.52
C SER A 63 -12.98 -7.82 3.56
N SER A 64 -13.68 -6.72 3.25
CA SER A 64 -14.68 -6.12 4.13
C SER A 64 -16.07 -6.73 3.91
N PHE A 65 -16.36 -7.21 2.70
CA PHE A 65 -17.61 -7.92 2.40
C PHE A 65 -17.66 -9.34 2.96
N ASN A 66 -16.53 -10.06 3.00
CA ASN A 66 -16.45 -11.42 3.53
C ASN A 66 -16.50 -11.51 5.08
N ARG A 67 -16.90 -10.40 5.74
CA ARG A 67 -17.00 -10.26 7.20
C ARG A 67 -18.44 -10.14 7.72
N GLN A 68 -19.44 -10.30 6.85
CA GLN A 68 -20.85 -10.42 7.23
C GLN A 68 -21.31 -11.87 7.16
#